data_AF-A0A3Q4H384-F1
#
_entry.id   AF-A0A3Q4H384-F1
#
_cell.length_a   1.000
_cell.length_b   1.000
_cell.length_c   1.000
_cell.angle_alpha   90.00
_cell.angle_beta   90.00
_cell.angle_gamma   90.00
#
_symmetry.space_group_name_H-M   'P 1'
#
loop_
_entity.id
_entity.type
_entity.pdbx_description
1 polymer ?
#
loop_
_entity_poly.entity_id
_entity_poly.type
_entity_poly.pdbx_seq_one_letter_code
_entity_poly.pdbx_strand_id
1 'polypeptide(L)'
;MEFETTETARSTSSRHEKSLGLLTIKFVSLLQEAKDGVLDLKVAADSLAVKQKRRIYDITNVLEGVGLIEKKNKNVIQWRCETKCFQTGEALEQVNVLKAQIAELEAQEKELDNQKAWLEENIKHLNHDPIVNTYPFYDYIF
;
A
#
# COMPACT_ATOMS: atom_id res chain seq x y z
N MET A 1 -52.84 37.47 -18.53
CA MET A 1 -52.56 37.62 -17.09
C MET A 1 -51.92 36.32 -16.66
N GLU A 2 -50.61 36.39 -16.43
CA GLU A 2 -49.77 35.30 -15.97
C GLU A 2 -49.78 35.19 -14.44
N PHE A 3 -49.16 34.11 -13.96
CA PHE A 3 -48.80 33.72 -12.59
C PHE A 3 -49.95 33.11 -11.78
N GLU A 4 -49.81 31.92 -11.20
CA GLU A 4 -48.67 31.48 -10.38
C GLU A 4 -48.61 29.95 -10.32
N THR A 5 -47.54 29.34 -10.87
CA THR A 5 -47.18 27.94 -10.61
C THR A 5 -46.39 27.92 -9.31
N THR A 6 -47.03 27.51 -8.21
CA THR A 6 -46.36 27.34 -6.92
C THR A 6 -45.27 26.26 -7.02
N GLU A 7 -44.04 26.74 -7.02
CA GLU A 7 -42.77 26.02 -7.00
C GLU A 7 -42.68 25.10 -5.77
N THR A 8 -42.93 23.81 -5.94
CA THR A 8 -42.83 22.79 -4.88
C THR A 8 -41.49 22.05 -5.00
N ALA A 9 -40.37 22.76 -4.85
CA ALA A 9 -39.02 22.21 -5.02
C ALA A 9 -38.17 22.23 -3.72
N ARG A 10 -38.78 22.02 -2.54
CA ARG A 10 -38.05 22.13 -1.25
C ARG A 10 -38.10 20.92 -0.32
N SER A 11 -38.55 19.74 -0.77
CA SER A 11 -38.73 18.57 0.11
C SER A 11 -37.75 17.40 -0.11
N THR A 12 -36.91 17.42 -1.16
CA THR A 12 -36.05 16.29 -1.51
C THR A 12 -34.65 16.33 -0.87
N SER A 13 -34.09 17.51 -0.60
CA SER A 13 -32.75 17.66 0.00
C SER A 13 -32.66 17.13 1.43
N SER A 14 -33.68 17.41 2.25
CA SER A 14 -33.76 17.02 3.67
C SER A 14 -33.70 15.50 3.92
N ARG A 15 -34.18 14.68 2.96
CA ARG A 15 -34.15 13.21 3.10
C ARG A 15 -32.76 12.66 2.82
N HIS A 16 -32.04 13.25 1.87
CA HIS A 16 -30.72 12.77 1.46
C HIS A 16 -29.65 13.00 2.54
N GLU A 17 -29.74 14.14 3.25
CA GLU A 17 -28.87 14.50 4.37
C GLU A 17 -28.96 13.54 5.56
N LYS A 18 -30.08 12.81 5.69
CA LYS A 18 -30.32 11.82 6.75
C LYS A 18 -30.23 10.37 6.25
N SER A 19 -29.77 10.18 5.01
CA SER A 19 -29.67 8.86 4.42
C SER A 19 -28.61 8.02 5.14
N LEU A 20 -28.87 6.72 5.23
CA LEU A 20 -27.89 5.79 5.78
C LEU A 20 -26.58 5.82 4.98
N GLY A 21 -26.66 5.97 3.65
CA GLY A 21 -25.49 6.07 2.79
C GLY A 21 -24.56 7.23 3.14
N LEU A 22 -25.12 8.43 3.36
CA LEU A 22 -24.31 9.59 3.77
C LEU A 22 -23.67 9.39 5.15
N LEU A 23 -24.42 8.78 6.09
CA LEU A 23 -23.89 8.43 7.40
C LEU A 23 -22.76 7.39 7.27
N THR A 24 -22.91 6.37 6.42
CA THR A 24 -21.87 5.36 6.19
C THR A 24 -20.61 6.01 5.63
N ILE A 25 -20.73 6.93 4.67
CA ILE A 25 -19.56 7.64 4.10
C ILE A 25 -18.82 8.40 5.19
N LYS A 26 -19.52 9.22 5.99
CA LYS A 26 -18.91 9.96 7.10
C LYS A 26 -18.29 9.04 8.16
N PHE A 27 -18.96 7.92 8.47
CA PHE A 27 -18.47 6.93 9.42
C PHE A 27 -17.17 6.28 8.94
N VAL A 28 -17.11 5.93 7.66
CA VAL A 28 -15.92 5.38 7.02
C VAL A 28 -14.77 6.38 7.02
N SER A 29 -15.03 7.66 6.72
CA SER A 29 -14.01 8.71 6.82
C SER A 29 -13.44 8.83 8.24
N LEU A 30 -14.27 8.85 9.27
CA LEU A 30 -13.81 8.88 10.67
C LEU A 30 -12.99 7.64 11.04
N LEU A 31 -13.38 6.47 10.54
CA LEU A 31 -12.67 5.22 10.78
C LEU A 31 -11.33 5.17 10.00
N GLN A 32 -11.21 5.88 8.87
CA GLN A 32 -9.96 6.08 8.12
C GLN A 32 -9.06 7.16 8.75
N GLU A 33 -9.61 8.17 9.40
CA GLU A 33 -8.81 9.17 10.11
C GLU A 33 -8.34 8.67 11.49
N ALA A 34 -9.01 7.65 12.03
CA ALA A 34 -8.69 7.08 13.33
C ALA A 34 -7.31 6.42 13.33
N LYS A 35 -6.47 6.85 14.28
CA LYS A 35 -5.15 6.25 14.51
C LYS A 35 -5.28 4.76 14.86
N ASP A 36 -4.44 3.93 14.26
CA ASP A 36 -4.42 2.47 14.41
C ASP A 36 -5.71 1.76 13.95
N GLY A 37 -6.58 2.46 13.21
CA GLY A 37 -7.86 1.93 12.76
C GLY A 37 -8.85 1.66 13.91
N VAL A 38 -8.65 2.26 15.09
CA VAL A 38 -9.52 2.06 16.26
C VAL A 38 -10.44 3.27 16.46
N LEU A 39 -11.75 3.05 16.38
CA LEU A 39 -12.74 4.13 16.50
C LEU A 39 -13.65 3.92 17.72
N ASP A 40 -13.81 4.99 18.51
CA ASP A 40 -14.81 5.04 19.58
C ASP A 40 -16.18 5.42 18.99
N LEU A 41 -17.15 4.54 19.18
CA LEU A 41 -18.52 4.69 18.71
C LEU A 41 -19.25 5.90 19.33
N LYS A 42 -18.85 6.36 20.52
CA LYS A 42 -19.40 7.58 21.12
C LYS A 42 -18.95 8.82 20.36
N VAL A 43 -17.64 8.92 20.09
CA VAL A 43 -17.05 10.02 19.32
C VAL A 43 -17.59 10.04 17.90
N ALA A 44 -17.74 8.87 17.29
CA ALA A 44 -18.39 8.73 16.00
C ALA A 44 -19.85 9.19 16.05
N ALA A 45 -20.64 8.74 17.03
CA ALA A 45 -22.04 9.13 17.16
C ALA A 45 -22.22 10.65 17.29
N ASP A 46 -21.33 11.32 18.04
CA ASP A 46 -21.34 12.77 18.22
C ASP A 46 -20.95 13.49 16.91
N SER A 47 -19.91 13.01 16.21
CA SER A 47 -19.43 13.58 14.94
C SER A 47 -20.40 13.40 13.77
N LEU A 48 -21.10 12.27 13.73
CA LEU A 48 -22.13 12.00 12.72
C LEU A 48 -23.44 12.77 12.98
N ALA A 49 -23.52 13.57 14.06
CA ALA A 49 -24.69 14.36 14.45
C ALA A 49 -26.00 13.55 14.46
N VAL A 50 -25.89 12.25 14.74
CA VAL A 50 -27.02 11.33 14.63
C VAL A 50 -27.89 11.53 15.86
N LYS A 51 -29.00 12.25 15.72
CA LYS A 51 -30.03 12.33 16.77
C LYS A 51 -30.54 10.95 17.22
N GLN A 52 -30.28 9.89 16.45
CA GLN A 52 -30.71 8.52 16.70
C GLN A 52 -29.52 7.55 16.73
N LYS A 53 -29.12 7.10 17.93
CA LYS A 53 -28.08 6.06 18.14
C LYS A 53 -28.33 4.74 17.39
N ARG A 54 -29.54 4.54 16.84
CA ARG A 54 -29.92 3.35 16.07
C ARG A 54 -29.13 3.19 14.77
N ARG A 55 -28.73 4.27 14.09
CA ARG A 55 -28.06 4.18 12.77
C ARG A 55 -26.63 3.66 12.85
N ILE A 56 -25.95 3.87 13.98
CA ILE A 56 -24.62 3.30 14.21
C ILE A 56 -24.67 1.77 14.11
N TYR A 57 -25.68 1.14 14.73
CA TYR A 57 -25.82 -0.31 14.65
C TYR A 57 -26.15 -0.82 13.25
N ASP A 58 -26.92 -0.07 12.46
CA ASP A 58 -27.17 -0.44 11.06
C ASP A 58 -25.86 -0.50 10.26
N ILE A 59 -24.97 0.48 10.48
CA ILE A 59 -23.67 0.53 9.81
C ILE A 59 -22.74 -0.55 10.35
N THR A 60 -22.59 -0.65 11.68
CA THR A 60 -21.65 -1.59 12.28
C THR A 60 -22.04 -3.04 12.03
N ASN A 61 -23.32 -3.40 12.07
CA ASN A 61 -23.75 -4.78 11.83
C ASN A 61 -23.47 -5.23 10.39
N VAL A 62 -23.65 -4.32 9.42
CA VAL A 62 -23.33 -4.62 8.02
C VAL A 62 -21.81 -4.76 7.85
N LEU A 63 -21.03 -3.81 8.37
CA LEU A 63 -19.57 -3.86 8.25
C LEU A 63 -18.95 -5.06 9.01
N GLU A 64 -19.52 -5.43 10.15
CA GLU A 64 -19.14 -6.61 10.94
C GLU A 64 -19.54 -7.89 10.20
N GLY A 65 -20.75 -7.93 9.63
CA GLY A 65 -21.25 -9.06 8.85
C GLY A 65 -20.45 -9.31 7.56
N VAL A 66 -19.92 -8.26 6.94
CA VAL A 66 -18.98 -8.37 5.81
C VAL A 66 -17.55 -8.70 6.29
N GLY A 67 -17.25 -8.48 7.58
CA GLY A 67 -15.95 -8.76 8.15
C GLY A 67 -14.93 -7.61 8.08
N LEU A 68 -15.35 -6.42 7.62
CA LEU A 68 -14.47 -5.23 7.49
C LEU A 68 -14.13 -4.56 8.82
N ILE A 69 -14.93 -4.80 9.85
CA ILE A 69 -14.67 -4.29 11.20
C ILE A 69 -14.84 -5.40 12.21
N GLU A 70 -14.24 -5.20 13.38
CA GLU A 70 -14.40 -6.05 14.54
C GLU A 70 -14.67 -5.27 15.80
N LYS A 71 -15.42 -5.88 16.72
CA LYS A 71 -15.76 -5.27 17.99
C LYS A 71 -14.69 -5.59 19.01
N LYS A 72 -13.93 -4.56 19.42
CA LYS A 72 -12.94 -4.68 20.50
C LYS A 72 -13.64 -4.62 21.86
N ASN A 73 -14.40 -3.55 22.09
CA ASN A 73 -15.18 -3.33 23.31
C ASN A 73 -16.60 -2.84 22.99
N LYS A 74 -17.47 -2.69 24.00
CA LYS A 74 -18.87 -2.20 23.81
C LYS A 74 -18.98 -0.87 23.05
N ASN A 75 -17.98 0.01 23.18
CA ASN A 75 -17.94 1.33 22.54
C ASN A 75 -16.78 1.47 21.56
N VAL A 76 -15.99 0.42 21.30
CA VAL A 76 -14.77 0.53 20.49
C VAL A 76 -14.80 -0.55 19.43
N ILE A 77 -14.67 -0.11 18.18
CA ILE A 77 -14.51 -1.00 17.03
C ILE A 77 -13.12 -0.80 16.42
N GLN A 78 -12.66 -1.82 15.72
CA GLN A 78 -11.40 -1.80 15.01
C GLN A 78 -11.65 -2.11 13.53
N TRP A 79 -11.07 -1.30 12.66
CA TRP A 79 -11.10 -1.47 11.22
C TRP A 79 -10.21 -2.69 10.88
N ARG A 80 -10.81 -3.79 10.43
CA ARG A 80 -10.10 -4.91 9.80
C ARG A 80 -9.82 -4.54 8.35
N CYS A 81 -8.85 -3.66 8.18
CA CYS A 81 -8.25 -3.46 6.88
C CYS A 81 -7.25 -4.58 6.87
N GLU A 82 -7.28 -5.42 5.84
CA GLU A 82 -5.99 -5.91 5.38
C GLU A 82 -5.08 -4.70 5.32
N THR A 83 -4.02 -4.75 6.10
CA THR A 83 -3.03 -3.73 6.46
C THR A 83 -2.56 -2.79 5.34
N LYS A 84 -2.94 -3.07 4.10
CA LYS A 84 -2.61 -2.39 2.85
C LYS A 84 -3.14 -0.95 2.73
N CYS A 85 -4.23 -0.56 3.40
CA CYS A 85 -4.80 0.80 3.19
C CYS A 85 -4.12 1.90 4.03
N PHE A 86 -3.52 1.57 5.17
CA PHE A 86 -2.80 2.52 6.03
C PHE A 86 -1.28 2.45 5.85
N GLN A 87 -0.76 1.32 5.38
CA GLN A 87 0.65 1.14 5.08
C GLN A 87 1.05 1.64 3.69
N THR A 88 0.10 2.07 2.85
CA THR A 88 0.38 2.46 1.46
C THR A 88 1.41 3.58 1.32
N GLY A 89 1.63 4.41 2.35
CA GLY A 89 2.71 5.39 2.34
C GLY A 89 4.07 4.77 2.66
N GLU A 90 4.25 4.22 3.85
CA GLU A 90 5.52 3.63 4.30
C GLU A 90 5.91 2.36 3.53
N ALA A 91 4.95 1.50 3.20
CA ALA A 91 5.22 0.31 2.40
C ALA A 91 5.57 0.67 0.95
N LEU A 92 4.98 1.73 0.39
CA LEU A 92 5.36 2.20 -0.95
C LEU A 92 6.77 2.80 -0.92
N GLU A 93 7.11 3.54 0.13
CA GLU A 93 8.46 4.06 0.31
C GLU A 93 9.48 2.92 0.47
N GLN A 94 9.18 1.92 1.29
CA GLN A 94 10.02 0.72 1.41
C GLN A 94 10.14 -0.04 0.09
N VAL A 95 9.06 -0.16 -0.68
CA VAL A 95 9.09 -0.75 -2.02
C VAL A 95 9.97 0.06 -2.97
N ASN A 96 9.93 1.39 -2.92
CA ASN A 96 10.78 2.25 -3.74
C ASN A 96 12.26 2.11 -3.37
N VAL A 97 12.57 2.08 -2.06
CA VAL A 97 13.93 1.86 -1.56
C VAL A 97 14.46 0.49 -1.98
N LEU A 98 13.66 -0.57 -1.82
CA LEU A 98 14.06 -1.92 -2.22
C LEU A 98 14.26 -2.03 -3.74
N LYS A 99 13.42 -1.37 -4.55
CA LYS A 99 13.61 -1.31 -6.01
C LYS A 99 14.91 -0.61 -6.39
N ALA A 100 15.26 0.49 -5.72
CA ALA A 100 16.52 1.18 -5.95
C ALA A 100 17.72 0.30 -5.56
N GLN A 101 17.63 -0.44 -4.45
CA GLN A 101 18.67 -1.40 -4.04
C GLN A 101 18.84 -2.55 -5.04
N ILE A 102 17.75 -3.08 -5.59
CA ILE A 102 17.83 -4.13 -6.63
C ILE A 102 18.57 -3.59 -7.86
N ALA A 103 18.20 -2.40 -8.35
CA ALA A 103 18.85 -1.80 -9.52
C ALA A 103 20.35 -1.55 -9.32
N GLU A 104 20.75 -1.12 -8.12
CA GLU A 104 22.17 -0.95 -7.76
C GLU A 104 22.92 -2.29 -7.76
N LEU A 105 22.33 -3.32 -7.15
CA LEU A 105 22.94 -4.66 -7.11
C LEU A 105 23.07 -5.27 -8.52
N GLU A 106 22.07 -5.09 -9.38
CA GLU A 106 22.13 -5.52 -10.78
C GLU A 106 23.25 -4.81 -11.56
N ALA A 107 23.48 -3.51 -11.30
CA ALA A 107 24.59 -2.77 -11.91
C ALA A 107 25.95 -3.28 -11.44
N GLN A 108 26.08 -3.60 -10.15
CA GLN A 108 27.30 -4.18 -9.58
C GLN A 108 27.59 -5.57 -10.13
N GLU A 109 26.57 -6.43 -10.24
CA GLU A 109 26.69 -7.77 -10.82
C GLU A 109 27.18 -7.68 -12.27
N LYS A 110 26.59 -6.78 -13.06
CA LYS A 110 27.00 -6.56 -14.46
C LYS A 110 28.45 -6.09 -14.59
N GLU A 111 28.92 -5.25 -13.69
CA GLU A 111 30.31 -4.80 -13.68
C GLU A 111 31.27 -5.96 -13.35
N LEU A 112 30.92 -6.79 -12.38
CA LEU A 112 31.70 -7.99 -12.05
C LEU A 112 31.76 -8.97 -13.23
N ASP A 113 30.64 -9.17 -13.94
CA ASP A 113 30.60 -10.01 -15.14
C ASP A 113 31.49 -9.46 -16.27
N ASN A 114 31.52 -8.14 -16.47
CA ASN A 114 32.42 -7.50 -17.45
C ASN A 114 33.89 -7.72 -17.07
N GLN A 115 34.24 -7.53 -15.80
CA GLN A 115 35.62 -7.74 -15.31
C GLN A 115 36.06 -9.19 -15.48
N LYS A 116 35.15 -10.14 -15.19
CA LYS A 116 35.39 -11.56 -15.40
C LYS A 116 35.63 -11.87 -16.87
N ALA A 117 34.76 -11.39 -17.77
CA ALA A 117 34.91 -11.60 -19.21
C ALA A 117 36.23 -11.02 -19.73
N TRP A 118 36.62 -9.83 -19.27
CA TRP A 118 37.89 -9.20 -19.62
C TRP A 118 39.10 -10.03 -19.18
N LEU A 119 39.10 -10.52 -17.93
CA LEU A 119 40.17 -11.38 -17.42
C LEU A 119 40.26 -12.71 -18.21
N GLU A 120 39.12 -13.33 -18.52
CA GLU A 120 39.08 -14.56 -19.32
C GLU A 120 39.65 -14.36 -20.73
N GLU A 121 39.36 -13.22 -21.37
CA GLU A 121 39.94 -12.86 -22.67
C GLU A 121 41.45 -12.62 -22.59
N ASN A 122 41.89 -11.88 -21.57
CA ASN A 122 43.31 -11.60 -21.37
C ASN A 122 44.12 -12.89 -21.11
N ILE A 123 43.59 -13.81 -20.30
CA ILE A 123 44.19 -15.14 -20.10
C ILE A 123 44.28 -15.92 -21.42
N LYS A 124 43.25 -15.88 -22.28
CA LYS A 124 43.28 -16.53 -23.59
C LYS A 124 44.36 -15.95 -24.49
N HIS A 125 44.52 -14.62 -24.51
CA HIS A 125 45.54 -13.95 -25.30
C HIS A 125 46.95 -14.30 -24.81
N LEU A 126 47.20 -14.27 -23.50
CA LEU A 126 48.49 -14.65 -22.91
C LEU A 126 48.85 -16.13 -23.17
N ASN A 127 47.87 -17.03 -23.19
CA ASN A 127 48.09 -18.43 -23.54
C ASN A 127 48.36 -18.65 -25.05
N HIS A 128 47.96 -17.70 -25.91
CA HIS A 128 48.22 -17.72 -27.35
C HIS A 128 49.56 -17.09 -27.74
N ASP A 129 50.28 -16.46 -26.79
CA ASP A 129 51.62 -15.95 -27.06
C ASP A 129 52.60 -17.12 -27.28
N PRO A 130 53.26 -17.21 -28.46
CA PRO A 130 54.16 -18.31 -28.79
C PRO A 130 55.41 -18.36 -27.91
N ILE A 131 55.71 -17.31 -27.13
CA ILE A 131 56.88 -17.25 -26.24
C ILE A 131 56.66 -18.09 -24.97
N VAL A 132 55.43 -18.19 -24.45
CA VAL A 132 55.12 -18.94 -23.23
C VAL A 132 55.03 -20.45 -23.49
N ASN A 133 54.62 -20.86 -24.69
CA ASN A 133 54.56 -22.26 -25.12
C ASN A 133 55.90 -22.80 -25.68
N THR A 134 56.97 -21.99 -25.76
CA THR A 134 58.26 -22.38 -26.37
C THR A 134 59.36 -22.71 -25.35
N TYR A 135 59.06 -22.75 -24.05
CA TYR A 135 60.01 -23.26 -23.06
C TYR A 135 59.64 -24.69 -22.65
N PRO A 136 60.12 -25.73 -23.35
CA PRO A 136 60.11 -27.06 -22.76
C PRO A 136 60.99 -26.98 -21.51
N PHE A 137 60.41 -27.36 -20.36
CA PHE A 137 61.17 -27.72 -19.19
C PHE A 137 62.14 -28.83 -19.61
N TYR A 138 63.38 -28.47 -19.93
CA TYR A 138 64.44 -29.44 -20.04
C TYR A 138 64.74 -29.91 -18.62
N ASP A 139 64.22 -31.09 -18.27
CA ASP A 139 64.67 -31.82 -17.11
C ASP A 139 66.17 -32.07 -17.25
N TYR A 140 66.94 -31.35 -16.43
CA TYR A 140 68.35 -31.66 -16.20
C TYR A 140 68.43 -33.02 -15.53
N ILE A 141 68.70 -34.07 -16.30
CA ILE A 141 69.15 -35.36 -15.80
C ILE A 141 70.60 -35.57 -16.27
N PHE A 142 71.49 -35.48 -15.28
CA PHE A 142 72.93 -35.79 -15.19
C PHE A 142 73.74 -36.08 -16.46
#